data_AF-A0A4P6JWB4-F1
#
_entry.id   AF-A0A4P6JWB4-F1
#
_cell.length_a   1.000
_cell.length_b   1.000
_cell.length_c   1.000
_cell.angle_alpha   90.00
_cell.angle_beta   90.00
_cell.angle_gamma   90.00
#
_symmetry.space_group_name_H-M   'P 1'
#
loop_
_entity.id
_entity.type
_entity.pdbx_description
1 polymer ?
#
loop_
_entity_poly.entity_id
_entity_poly.type
_entity_poly.pdbx_seq_one_letter_code
_entity_poly.pdbx_strand_id
1 'polypeptide(L)'
;MEIRAFFVLVVPFIILFYMAALLFLRAPRTVLLPSLLGGLVMSLLNILVDMAAYYAHWWHYTLNGLILHVPLPFYISDLLIYGSFAYLLIWRFWKSRLHWFSLLLLIGVPAFCILRDVSGALAKTSYTVWDSWLAAPLTVVMWVVAFYLGYWIFKRLSPSYEVAAEIQARDDARRFPQLQRADHQEEEEEEYAEADEEHEDAPLR
;
A
#
# COMPACT_ATOMS: atom_id res chain seq x y z
N MET A 1 -21.82 -15.23 6.27
CA MET A 1 -22.11 -14.13 5.32
C MET A 1 -22.07 -14.71 3.92
N GLU A 2 -22.99 -14.36 3.02
CA GLU A 2 -22.83 -14.77 1.61
C GLU A 2 -21.66 -13.99 0.98
N ILE A 3 -20.85 -14.64 0.13
CA ILE A 3 -19.72 -13.97 -0.53
C ILE A 3 -20.16 -12.72 -1.31
N ARG A 4 -21.41 -12.73 -1.81
CA ARG A 4 -22.05 -11.60 -2.47
C ARG A 4 -22.18 -10.38 -1.56
N ALA A 5 -22.54 -10.57 -0.29
CA ALA A 5 -22.64 -9.47 0.66
C ALA A 5 -21.26 -8.84 0.93
N PHE A 6 -20.20 -9.65 1.03
CA PHE A 6 -18.84 -9.12 1.15
C PHE A 6 -18.46 -8.29 -0.09
N PHE A 7 -18.73 -8.84 -1.27
CA PHE A 7 -18.46 -8.15 -2.53
C PHE A 7 -19.22 -6.82 -2.66
N VAL A 8 -20.48 -6.76 -2.24
CA VAL A 8 -21.30 -5.54 -2.36
C VAL A 8 -21.00 -4.50 -1.28
N LEU A 9 -20.68 -4.92 -0.05
CA LEU A 9 -20.55 -4.01 1.09
C LEU A 9 -19.09 -3.66 1.42
N VAL A 10 -18.19 -4.63 1.34
CA VAL A 10 -16.82 -4.50 1.85
C VAL A 10 -15.86 -4.07 0.74
N VAL A 11 -15.97 -4.65 -0.46
CA VAL A 11 -15.07 -4.31 -1.57
C VAL A 11 -15.14 -2.83 -1.97
N PRO A 12 -16.33 -2.20 -2.11
CA PRO A 12 -16.39 -0.77 -2.41
C PRO A 12 -15.75 0.09 -1.30
N PHE A 13 -15.94 -0.29 -0.04
CA PHE A 13 -15.30 0.41 1.09
C PHE A 13 -13.78 0.30 1.03
N ILE A 14 -13.23 -0.87 0.73
CA ILE A 14 -11.78 -1.07 0.55
C ILE A 14 -11.26 -0.18 -0.58
N ILE A 15 -11.95 -0.15 -1.72
CA ILE A 15 -11.57 0.68 -2.87
C ILE A 15 -11.59 2.16 -2.49
N LEU A 16 -12.66 2.64 -1.85
CA LEU A 16 -12.77 4.04 -1.42
C LEU A 16 -11.67 4.42 -0.42
N PHE A 17 -11.43 3.57 0.58
CA PHE A 17 -10.35 3.76 1.54
C PHE A 17 -8.99 3.84 0.84
N TYR A 18 -8.71 2.90 -0.06
CA TYR A 18 -7.46 2.85 -0.81
C TYR A 18 -7.28 4.12 -1.67
N MET A 19 -8.33 4.54 -2.39
CA MET A 19 -8.30 5.77 -3.19
C MET A 19 -8.07 7.01 -2.32
N ALA A 20 -8.75 7.13 -1.18
CA ALA A 20 -8.52 8.21 -0.23
C ALA A 20 -7.08 8.23 0.26
N ALA A 21 -6.54 7.07 0.64
CA ALA A 21 -5.16 6.94 1.06
C ALA A 21 -4.16 7.39 -0.03
N LEU A 22 -4.39 7.05 -1.30
CA LEU A 22 -3.56 7.51 -2.41
C LEU A 22 -3.56 9.04 -2.57
N LEU A 23 -4.70 9.71 -2.32
CA LEU A 23 -4.79 11.17 -2.37
C LEU A 23 -3.88 11.83 -1.30
N PHE A 24 -3.80 11.23 -0.11
CA PHE A 24 -2.95 11.74 0.98
C PHE A 24 -1.47 11.37 0.80
N LEU A 25 -1.16 10.17 0.30
CA LEU A 25 0.22 9.72 0.08
C LEU A 25 0.90 10.41 -1.10
N ARG A 26 0.12 10.81 -2.12
CA ARG A 26 0.61 11.42 -3.37
C ARG A 26 1.77 10.64 -4.01
N ALA A 27 1.75 9.32 -3.92
CA ALA A 27 2.83 8.47 -4.43
C ALA A 27 2.93 8.58 -5.97
N PRO A 28 4.13 8.79 -6.53
CA PRO A 28 4.30 8.89 -7.97
C PRO A 28 4.02 7.54 -8.64
N ARG A 29 3.67 7.56 -9.93
CA ARG A 29 3.31 6.35 -10.69
C ARG A 29 4.41 5.28 -10.70
N THR A 30 5.67 5.72 -10.65
CA THR A 30 6.88 4.87 -10.56
C THR A 30 6.97 4.07 -9.26
N VAL A 31 6.18 4.43 -8.24
CA VAL A 31 6.09 3.72 -6.96
C VAL A 31 4.73 3.03 -6.82
N LEU A 32 3.66 3.70 -7.25
CA LEU A 32 2.30 3.17 -7.19
C LEU A 32 2.16 1.88 -8.00
N LEU A 33 2.62 1.85 -9.26
CA LEU A 33 2.48 0.68 -10.12
C LEU A 33 3.25 -0.55 -9.58
N PRO A 34 4.53 -0.42 -9.15
CA PRO A 34 5.21 -1.49 -8.43
C PRO A 34 4.48 -1.96 -7.17
N SER A 35 3.85 -1.07 -6.42
CA SER A 35 3.11 -1.46 -5.20
C SER A 35 1.89 -2.31 -5.55
N LEU A 36 1.13 -1.93 -6.59
CA LEU A 36 -0.01 -2.70 -7.08
C LEU A 36 0.43 -4.06 -7.63
N LEU A 37 1.55 -4.10 -8.34
CA LEU A 37 2.12 -5.35 -8.85
C LEU A 37 2.58 -6.28 -7.72
N GLY A 38 3.25 -5.72 -6.71
CA GLY A 38 3.64 -6.48 -5.51
C GLY A 38 2.42 -7.06 -4.79
N GLY A 39 1.34 -6.28 -4.68
CA GLY A 39 0.09 -6.73 -4.06
C GLY A 39 -0.65 -7.75 -4.90
N LEU A 40 -0.63 -7.60 -6.22
CA LEU A 40 -1.17 -8.59 -7.14
C LEU A 40 -0.45 -9.93 -7.01
N VAL A 41 0.89 -9.93 -6.95
CA VAL A 41 1.67 -11.16 -6.76
C VAL A 41 1.35 -11.82 -5.43
N MET A 42 1.29 -11.04 -4.35
CA MET A 42 0.91 -11.55 -3.03
C MET A 42 -0.49 -12.19 -3.04
N SER A 43 -1.48 -11.49 -3.64
CA SER A 43 -2.86 -11.96 -3.77
C SER A 43 -2.96 -13.25 -4.61
N LEU A 44 -2.26 -13.32 -5.74
CA LEU A 44 -2.23 -14.50 -6.60
C LEU A 44 -1.59 -15.70 -5.90
N LEU A 45 -0.50 -15.49 -5.16
CA LEU A 45 0.11 -16.57 -4.37
C LEU A 45 -0.85 -17.11 -3.31
N ASN A 46 -1.59 -16.22 -2.64
CA ASN A 46 -2.59 -16.63 -1.66
C ASN A 46 -3.70 -17.48 -2.32
N ILE A 47 -4.25 -17.01 -3.44
CA ILE A 47 -5.25 -17.76 -4.24
C ILE A 47 -4.72 -19.15 -4.62
N LEU A 48 -3.49 -19.25 -5.13
CA LEU A 48 -2.89 -20.51 -5.57
C LEU A 48 -2.70 -21.49 -4.42
N VAL A 49 -2.25 -21.01 -3.26
CA VAL A 49 -2.07 -21.85 -2.08
C VAL A 49 -3.41 -22.31 -1.53
N ASP A 50 -4.42 -21.45 -1.48
CA ASP A 50 -5.77 -21.83 -1.06
C ASP A 50 -6.41 -22.86 -1.99
N MET A 51 -6.23 -22.71 -3.31
CA MET A 51 -6.67 -23.72 -4.28
C MET A 51 -5.94 -25.04 -4.06
N ALA A 52 -4.62 -25.02 -3.87
CA ALA A 52 -3.84 -26.23 -3.61
C ALA A 52 -4.28 -26.90 -2.30
N ALA A 53 -4.54 -26.12 -1.26
CA ALA A 53 -4.99 -26.60 0.04
C ALA A 53 -6.36 -27.27 -0.02
N TYR A 54 -7.29 -26.73 -0.81
CA TYR A 54 -8.58 -27.36 -1.04
C TYR A 54 -8.41 -28.75 -1.67
N TYR A 55 -7.62 -28.88 -2.74
CA TYR A 55 -7.40 -30.17 -3.42
C TYR A 55 -6.54 -31.14 -2.60
N ALA A 56 -5.68 -30.64 -1.72
CA ALA A 56 -4.85 -31.46 -0.83
C ALA A 56 -5.53 -31.80 0.51
N HIS A 57 -6.78 -31.35 0.72
CA HIS A 57 -7.53 -31.51 1.97
C HIS A 57 -6.75 -30.97 3.20
N TRP A 58 -6.10 -29.82 3.06
CA TRP A 58 -5.48 -29.14 4.19
C TRP A 58 -6.46 -28.20 4.88
N TRP A 59 -7.20 -27.42 4.11
CA TRP A 59 -8.33 -26.61 4.56
C TRP A 59 -9.28 -26.31 3.40
N HIS A 60 -10.50 -25.92 3.74
CA HIS A 60 -11.49 -25.46 2.77
C HIS A 60 -12.33 -24.31 3.32
N TYR A 61 -12.98 -23.57 2.42
CA TYR A 61 -13.91 -22.51 2.78
C TYR A 61 -15.35 -23.02 2.78
N THR A 62 -16.15 -22.58 3.76
CA THR A 62 -17.56 -22.98 3.93
C THR A 62 -18.57 -21.96 3.40
N LEU A 63 -18.09 -20.90 2.74
CA LEU A 63 -18.93 -19.86 2.18
C LEU A 63 -19.75 -20.36 0.99
N ASN A 64 -20.96 -19.82 0.84
CA ASN A 64 -21.75 -20.00 -0.38
C ASN A 64 -21.25 -19.05 -1.49
N GLY A 65 -21.27 -19.52 -2.73
CA GLY A 65 -20.93 -18.71 -3.93
C GLY A 65 -19.44 -18.63 -4.26
N LEU A 66 -18.63 -19.56 -3.74
CA LEU A 66 -17.20 -19.65 -4.06
C LEU A 66 -16.99 -19.89 -5.56
N ILE A 67 -15.95 -19.27 -6.11
CA ILE A 67 -15.48 -19.50 -7.48
C ILE A 67 -14.14 -20.22 -7.34
N LEU A 68 -13.95 -21.35 -8.01
CA LEU A 68 -12.76 -22.21 -7.86
C LEU A 68 -12.48 -22.64 -6.41
N HIS A 69 -13.53 -22.82 -5.61
CA HIS A 69 -13.46 -23.19 -4.18
C HIS A 69 -12.76 -22.17 -3.27
N VAL A 70 -12.52 -20.95 -3.76
CA VAL A 70 -11.84 -19.88 -3.02
C VAL A 70 -12.69 -18.60 -2.95
N PRO A 71 -12.59 -17.80 -1.87
CA PRO A 71 -13.39 -16.60 -1.69
C PRO A 71 -12.75 -15.42 -2.42
N LEU A 72 -12.85 -15.39 -3.76
CA LEU A 72 -12.17 -14.41 -4.62
C LEU A 72 -12.24 -12.94 -4.13
N PRO A 73 -13.39 -12.42 -3.64
CA PRO A 73 -13.47 -11.06 -3.12
C PRO A 73 -12.54 -10.75 -1.94
N PHE A 74 -12.15 -11.75 -1.13
CA PHE A 74 -11.30 -11.52 0.04
C PHE A 74 -9.90 -11.06 -0.37
N TYR A 75 -9.37 -11.58 -1.48
CA TYR A 75 -8.03 -11.27 -1.95
C TYR A 75 -7.88 -9.85 -2.52
N ILE A 76 -8.97 -9.10 -2.67
CA ILE A 76 -8.90 -7.65 -2.92
C ILE A 76 -8.27 -6.92 -1.73
N SER A 77 -8.50 -7.40 -0.51
CA SER A 77 -7.85 -6.87 0.69
C SER A 77 -6.35 -7.15 0.66
N ASP A 78 -5.97 -8.35 0.22
CA ASP A 78 -4.57 -8.74 0.08
C ASP A 78 -3.84 -7.88 -0.95
N LEU A 79 -4.49 -7.63 -2.09
CA LEU A 79 -3.93 -6.79 -3.13
C LEU A 79 -3.80 -5.32 -2.69
N LEU A 80 -4.90 -4.71 -2.26
CA LEU A 80 -4.95 -3.26 -2.06
C LEU A 80 -4.41 -2.83 -0.69
N ILE A 81 -4.70 -3.58 0.36
CA ILE A 81 -4.36 -3.18 1.73
C ILE A 81 -3.00 -3.75 2.13
N TYR A 82 -2.89 -5.08 2.23
CA TYR A 82 -1.68 -5.72 2.75
C TYR A 82 -0.52 -5.66 1.75
N GLY A 83 -0.82 -5.78 0.47
CA GLY A 83 0.16 -5.91 -0.60
C GLY A 83 0.39 -4.65 -1.44
N SER A 84 -0.32 -3.55 -1.20
CA SER A 84 -0.05 -2.29 -1.91
C SER A 84 0.05 -1.13 -0.94
N PHE A 85 -1.02 -0.82 -0.20
CA PHE A 85 -1.02 0.29 0.74
C PHE A 85 0.07 0.13 1.82
N ALA A 86 0.22 -1.05 2.41
CA ALA A 86 1.30 -1.29 3.37
C ALA A 86 2.68 -1.09 2.75
N TYR A 87 2.92 -1.55 1.53
CA TYR A 87 4.19 -1.34 0.82
C TYR A 87 4.47 0.15 0.58
N LEU A 88 3.45 0.93 0.20
CA LEU A 88 3.56 2.37 0.03
C LEU A 88 3.93 3.06 1.35
N LEU A 89 3.31 2.68 2.47
CA LEU A 89 3.66 3.21 3.79
C LEU A 89 5.09 2.82 4.19
N ILE A 90 5.48 1.56 3.99
CA ILE A 90 6.85 1.09 4.28
C ILE A 90 7.86 1.94 3.50
N TRP A 91 7.64 2.13 2.20
CA TRP A 91 8.48 2.98 1.34
C TRP A 91 8.50 4.44 1.79
N ARG A 92 7.33 5.02 2.09
CA ARG A 92 7.16 6.42 2.47
C ARG A 92 7.94 6.77 3.74
N PHE A 93 7.95 5.87 4.70
CA PHE A 93 8.57 6.08 6.00
C PHE A 93 9.97 5.46 6.12
N TRP A 94 10.47 4.76 5.09
CA TRP A 94 11.71 3.98 5.16
C TRP A 94 12.94 4.79 5.57
N LYS A 95 13.07 6.03 5.10
CA LYS A 95 14.18 6.94 5.43
C LYS A 95 13.78 8.07 6.39
N SER A 96 12.57 8.00 6.96
CA SER A 96 12.04 9.03 7.84
C SER A 96 12.39 8.76 9.31
N ARG A 97 12.12 9.75 10.19
CA ARG A 97 12.13 9.56 11.65
C ARG A 97 11.18 8.44 12.12
N LEU A 98 10.19 8.08 11.30
CA LEU A 98 9.25 7.00 11.52
C LEU A 98 9.71 5.67 10.88
N HIS A 99 11.02 5.46 10.66
CA HIS A 99 11.53 4.18 10.15
C HIS A 99 11.06 2.97 10.96
N TRP A 100 10.93 3.12 12.29
CA TRP A 100 10.39 2.08 13.16
C TRP A 100 8.96 1.65 12.75
N PHE A 101 8.14 2.56 12.23
CA PHE A 101 6.80 2.27 11.74
C PHE A 101 6.86 1.44 10.45
N SER A 102 7.82 1.71 9.56
CA SER A 102 8.07 0.84 8.40
C SER A 102 8.45 -0.58 8.82
N LEU A 103 9.30 -0.74 9.84
CA LEU A 103 9.65 -2.06 10.38
C LEU A 103 8.44 -2.75 11.03
N LEU A 104 7.64 -1.99 11.78
CA LEU A 104 6.39 -2.49 12.36
C LEU A 104 5.44 -2.98 11.27
N LEU A 105 5.31 -2.29 10.13
CA LEU A 105 4.48 -2.77 9.02
C LEU A 105 5.09 -3.99 8.33
N LEU A 106 6.40 -3.96 8.09
CA LEU A 106 7.11 -5.05 7.40
C LEU A 106 6.98 -6.39 8.14
N ILE A 107 7.03 -6.36 9.48
CA ILE A 107 6.91 -7.57 10.32
C ILE A 107 5.46 -7.77 10.77
N GLY A 108 4.77 -6.70 11.12
CA GLY A 108 3.46 -6.72 11.73
C GLY A 108 2.35 -7.10 10.76
N VAL A 109 2.43 -6.72 9.48
CA VAL A 109 1.41 -7.13 8.48
C VAL A 109 1.36 -8.65 8.32
N PRO A 110 2.46 -9.36 8.01
CA PRO A 110 2.41 -10.82 7.91
C PRO A 110 2.07 -11.47 9.25
N ALA A 111 2.60 -10.97 10.38
CA ALA A 111 2.27 -11.51 11.70
C ALA A 111 0.77 -11.35 12.04
N PHE A 112 0.17 -10.21 11.71
CA PHE A 112 -1.25 -9.97 11.89
C PHE A 112 -2.10 -10.90 11.03
N CYS A 113 -1.76 -11.09 9.75
CA CYS A 113 -2.52 -11.96 8.87
C CYS A 113 -2.46 -13.42 9.31
N ILE A 114 -1.27 -13.89 9.73
CA ILE A 114 -1.09 -15.21 10.34
C ILE A 114 -1.96 -15.34 11.58
N LEU A 115 -1.89 -14.39 12.51
CA LEU A 115 -2.65 -14.43 13.75
C LEU A 115 -4.15 -14.42 13.49
N ARG A 116 -4.63 -13.58 12.57
CA ARG A 116 -6.02 -13.50 12.14
C ARG A 116 -6.52 -14.86 11.64
N ASP A 117 -5.77 -15.51 10.75
CA ASP A 117 -6.22 -16.77 10.14
C ASP A 117 -6.16 -17.94 11.12
N VAL A 118 -5.08 -18.03 11.91
CA VAL A 118 -4.92 -19.06 12.94
C VAL A 118 -5.98 -18.89 14.03
N SER A 119 -6.15 -17.68 14.57
CA SER A 119 -7.15 -17.42 15.63
C SER A 119 -8.57 -17.61 15.10
N GLY A 120 -8.85 -17.18 13.88
CA GLY A 120 -10.16 -17.36 13.25
C GLY A 120 -10.53 -18.83 13.07
N ALA A 121 -9.59 -19.65 12.61
CA ALA A 121 -9.78 -21.09 12.46
C ALA A 121 -9.96 -21.79 13.82
N LEU A 122 -9.11 -21.48 14.81
CA LEU A 122 -9.18 -22.07 16.15
C LEU A 122 -10.46 -21.69 16.90
N ALA A 123 -10.90 -20.43 16.77
CA ALA A 123 -12.12 -19.94 17.39
C ALA A 123 -13.39 -20.34 16.62
N LYS A 124 -13.27 -21.00 15.45
CA LYS A 124 -14.36 -21.33 14.53
C LYS A 124 -15.21 -20.09 14.15
N THR A 125 -14.56 -18.94 14.12
CA THR A 125 -15.17 -17.65 13.74
C THR A 125 -14.82 -17.26 12.31
N SER A 126 -13.83 -17.91 11.70
CA SER A 126 -13.54 -17.77 10.29
C SER A 126 -14.43 -18.66 9.43
N TYR A 127 -14.41 -18.39 8.13
CA TYR A 127 -15.06 -19.21 7.12
C TYR A 127 -14.21 -20.41 6.65
N THR A 128 -13.01 -20.54 7.21
CA THR A 128 -12.02 -21.55 6.83
C THR A 128 -12.04 -22.69 7.84
N VAL A 129 -12.22 -23.91 7.36
CA VAL A 129 -12.16 -25.12 8.18
C VAL A 129 -10.85 -25.84 7.87
N TRP A 130 -10.10 -26.17 8.92
CA TRP A 130 -8.86 -26.92 8.81
C TRP A 130 -9.12 -28.41 8.91
N ASP A 131 -8.74 -29.13 7.86
CA ASP A 131 -8.91 -30.58 7.75
C ASP A 131 -7.62 -31.33 8.15
N SER A 132 -6.50 -30.62 8.23
CA SER A 132 -5.18 -31.17 8.54
C SER A 132 -4.42 -30.34 9.58
N TRP A 133 -3.60 -31.01 10.39
CA TRP A 133 -2.66 -30.36 11.30
C TRP A 133 -1.60 -29.52 10.57
N LEU A 134 -1.37 -29.79 9.28
CA LEU A 134 -0.48 -29.01 8.42
C LEU A 134 -1.06 -27.64 8.05
N ALA A 135 -2.35 -27.37 8.25
CA ALA A 135 -2.97 -26.11 7.88
C ALA A 135 -2.32 -24.89 8.58
N ALA A 136 -2.00 -25.01 9.86
CA ALA A 136 -1.36 -23.95 10.63
C ALA A 136 0.06 -23.60 10.11
N PRO A 137 1.01 -24.56 10.00
CA PRO A 137 2.35 -24.25 9.49
C PRO A 137 2.32 -23.77 8.03
N LEU A 138 1.43 -24.31 7.20
CA LEU A 138 1.28 -23.87 5.82
C LEU A 138 0.73 -22.44 5.72
N THR A 139 -0.21 -22.06 6.59
CA THR A 139 -0.70 -20.67 6.69
C THR A 139 0.46 -19.72 7.02
N VAL A 140 1.32 -20.09 7.98
CA VAL A 140 2.50 -19.29 8.35
C VAL A 140 3.45 -19.13 7.16
N VAL A 141 3.83 -20.24 6.51
CA VAL A 141 4.74 -20.23 5.37
C VAL A 141 4.16 -19.42 4.22
N MET A 142 2.88 -19.61 3.91
CA MET A 142 2.18 -18.90 2.84
C MET A 142 2.25 -17.38 3.05
N TRP A 143 1.85 -16.87 4.22
CA TRP A 143 1.85 -15.44 4.49
C TRP A 143 3.25 -14.83 4.42
N VAL A 144 4.25 -15.52 4.96
CA VAL A 144 5.65 -15.09 4.87
C VAL A 144 6.09 -15.02 3.41
N VAL A 145 5.92 -16.10 2.64
CA VAL A 145 6.36 -16.17 1.24
C VAL A 145 5.62 -15.15 0.38
N ALA A 146 4.29 -15.09 0.48
CA ALA A 146 3.47 -14.20 -0.35
C ALA A 146 3.79 -12.72 -0.09
N PHE A 147 3.85 -12.33 1.19
CA PHE A 147 4.16 -10.95 1.56
C PHE A 147 5.58 -10.55 1.18
N TYR A 148 6.59 -11.35 1.54
CA TYR A 148 7.98 -10.96 1.25
C TYR A 148 8.34 -11.03 -0.23
N LEU A 149 7.72 -11.95 -1.01
CA LEU A 149 7.93 -11.97 -2.46
C LEU A 149 7.29 -10.75 -3.13
N GLY A 150 6.06 -10.41 -2.74
CA GLY A 150 5.40 -9.19 -3.22
C GLY A 150 6.20 -7.94 -2.87
N TYR A 151 6.67 -7.83 -1.62
CA TYR A 151 7.50 -6.73 -1.16
C TYR A 151 8.85 -6.66 -1.90
N TRP A 152 9.47 -7.81 -2.18
CA TRP A 152 10.73 -7.87 -2.94
C TRP A 152 10.56 -7.34 -4.36
N ILE A 153 9.48 -7.72 -5.06
CA ILE A 153 9.16 -7.20 -6.40
C ILE A 153 8.94 -5.70 -6.33
N PHE A 154 8.15 -5.23 -5.37
CA PHE A 154 7.92 -3.80 -5.14
C PHE A 154 9.25 -3.07 -4.95
N LYS A 155 10.08 -3.49 -3.99
CA LYS A 155 11.36 -2.87 -3.65
C LYS A 155 12.34 -2.85 -4.81
N ARG A 156 12.32 -3.89 -5.66
CA ARG A 156 13.20 -3.97 -6.83
C ARG A 156 12.81 -3.00 -7.94
N LEU A 157 11.53 -2.69 -8.08
CA LEU A 157 10.99 -1.88 -9.17
C LEU A 157 10.73 -0.42 -8.75
N SER A 158 10.53 -0.15 -7.46
CA SER A 158 10.31 1.20 -6.96
C SER A 158 11.63 1.97 -6.80
N PRO A 159 11.72 3.23 -7.26
CA PRO A 159 12.84 4.11 -6.91
C PRO A 159 12.86 4.38 -5.39
N SER A 160 14.02 4.78 -4.87
CA SER A 160 14.11 5.29 -3.50
C SER A 160 13.21 6.53 -3.32
N TYR A 161 12.81 6.79 -2.08
CA TYR A 161 11.92 7.93 -1.78
C TYR A 161 12.46 9.27 -2.29
N GLU A 162 13.76 9.53 -2.06
CA GLU A 162 14.44 10.76 -2.48
C GLU A 162 14.41 10.93 -4.00
N VAL A 163 14.76 9.87 -4.74
CA VAL A 163 14.75 9.89 -6.21
C VAL A 163 13.34 10.07 -6.76
N ALA A 164 12.35 9.44 -6.14
CA ALA A 164 10.96 9.57 -6.55
C ALA A 164 10.42 10.99 -6.31
N ALA A 165 10.78 11.60 -5.18
CA ALA A 165 10.40 12.97 -4.83
C ALA A 165 11.02 13.98 -5.80
N GLU A 166 12.29 13.78 -6.19
CA GLU A 166 12.97 14.60 -7.19
C GLU A 166 12.31 14.48 -8.58
N ILE A 167 12.00 13.25 -9.02
CA ILE A 167 11.28 13.00 -10.28
C ILE A 167 9.92 13.70 -10.25
N GLN A 168 9.19 13.60 -9.14
CA GLN A 168 7.88 14.22 -9.00
C GLN A 168 7.94 15.75 -9.02
N ALA A 169 8.87 16.36 -8.28
CA ALA A 169 9.09 17.80 -8.30
C ALA A 169 9.44 18.31 -9.71
N ARG A 170 10.29 17.56 -10.43
CA ARG A 170 10.66 17.89 -11.82
C ARG A 170 9.48 17.77 -12.79
N ASP A 171 8.64 16.75 -12.64
CA ASP A 171 7.46 16.56 -13.47
C ASP A 171 6.39 17.63 -13.19
N ASP A 172 6.22 18.01 -11.92
CA ASP A 172 5.29 19.07 -11.51
C ASP A 172 5.74 20.44 -12.06
N ALA A 173 7.04 20.75 -11.98
CA ALA A 173 7.63 21.95 -12.58
C ALA A 173 7.42 22.00 -14.12
N ARG A 174 7.52 20.85 -14.81
CA ARG A 174 7.23 20.77 -16.26
C ARG A 174 5.76 20.94 -16.60
N ARG A 175 4.84 20.46 -15.75
CA ARG A 175 3.40 20.52 -16.01
C ARG A 175 2.80 21.89 -15.73
N PHE A 176 3.36 22.62 -14.76
CA PHE A 176 2.82 23.90 -14.32
C PHE A 176 3.88 25.01 -14.38
N PRO A 177 4.38 25.36 -15.58
CA PRO A 177 5.40 26.40 -15.73
C PRO A 177 4.93 27.78 -15.29
N GLN A 178 3.60 28.00 -15.17
CA GLN A 178 3.04 29.26 -14.70
C GLN A 178 3.17 29.45 -13.18
N LEU A 179 3.22 28.36 -12.40
CA LEU A 179 3.44 28.45 -10.94
C LEU A 179 4.87 28.90 -10.63
N GLN A 180 5.86 28.43 -11.41
CA GLN A 180 7.25 28.88 -11.28
C GLN A 180 7.47 30.35 -11.65
N ARG A 181 6.62 30.92 -12.52
CA ARG A 181 6.71 32.35 -12.84
C ARG A 181 6.11 33.23 -11.75
N ALA A 182 5.08 32.74 -11.06
CA ALA A 182 4.48 33.47 -9.94
C ALA A 182 5.45 33.57 -8.76
N ASP A 183 6.12 32.47 -8.38
CA ASP A 183 7.12 32.47 -7.31
C ASP A 183 8.29 33.43 -7.61
N HIS A 184 8.79 33.46 -8.86
CA HIS A 184 9.85 34.39 -9.25
C HIS A 184 9.39 35.85 -9.34
N GLN A 185 8.12 36.11 -9.68
CA GLN A 185 7.59 37.47 -9.68
C GLN A 185 7.38 37.99 -8.26
N GLU A 186 6.97 37.14 -7.30
CA GLU A 186 6.87 37.53 -5.89
C GLU A 186 8.26 37.80 -5.27
N GLU A 187 9.28 36.97 -5.57
CA GLU A 187 10.66 37.24 -5.13
C GLU A 187 11.23 38.55 -5.71
N GLU A 188 10.99 38.84 -6.99
CA GLU A 188 11.40 40.12 -7.60
C GLU A 188 10.64 41.30 -6.97
N GLU A 189 9.33 41.19 -6.73
CA GLU A 189 8.53 42.25 -6.11
C GLU A 189 8.96 42.54 -4.65
N GLU A 190 9.35 41.52 -3.87
CA GLU A 190 9.91 41.71 -2.53
C GLU A 190 11.30 42.38 -2.56
N GLU A 191 12.19 41.98 -3.50
CA GLU A 191 13.51 42.60 -3.67
C GLU A 191 13.41 44.08 -4.10
N TYR A 192 12.44 44.42 -4.95
CA TYR A 192 12.17 45.81 -5.32
C TYR A 192 11.54 46.62 -4.19
N ALA A 193 10.70 46.03 -3.34
CA ALA A 193 10.09 46.70 -2.20
C ALA A 193 11.14 47.05 -1.11
N GLU A 194 12.10 46.17 -0.84
CA GLU A 194 13.20 46.46 0.10
C GLU A 194 14.15 47.53 -0.44
N ALA A 195 14.39 47.58 -1.76
CA ALA A 195 15.27 48.57 -2.37
C ALA A 195 14.70 50.00 -2.33
N ASP A 196 13.38 50.17 -2.40
CA ASP A 196 12.73 51.48 -2.31
C ASP A 196 12.72 52.03 -0.87
N GLU A 197 12.66 51.18 0.16
CA GLU A 197 12.79 51.61 1.57
C GLU A 197 14.20 52.09 1.93
N GLU A 198 15.25 51.52 1.32
CA GLU A 198 16.65 51.89 1.61
C GLU A 198 17.06 53.26 1.03
N HIS A 199 16.22 53.88 0.17
CA HIS A 199 16.47 55.19 -0.42
C HIS A 199 15.72 56.36 0.25
N GLU A 200 14.76 56.11 1.14
CA GLU A 200 14.06 57.19 1.87
C GLU A 200 14.87 57.79 3.04
N ASP A 201 15.91 57.11 3.51
CA ASP A 201 16.72 57.55 4.67
C ASP A 201 17.97 58.38 4.30
N ALA A 202 18.12 58.80 3.04
CA ALA A 202 19.25 59.65 2.63
C ALA A 202 19.05 61.12 3.09
N PRO A 203 19.84 61.64 4.05
CA PRO A 203 19.68 63.00 4.53
C PRO A 203 20.11 64.01 3.45
N LEU A 204 19.17 64.87 3.06
CA LEU A 204 19.41 66.04 2.21
C LEU A 204 20.53 66.90 2.82
N ARG A 205 21.67 66.96 2.13
CA ARG A 205 22.80 67.85 2.43
C ARG A 205 22.90 68.96 1.40
#